data_AF-A0A1I0S1G4-F1
#
_entry.id   AF-A0A1I0S1G4-F1
#
_cell.length_a   1.000
_cell.length_b   1.000
_cell.length_c   1.000
_cell.angle_alpha   90.00
_cell.angle_beta   90.00
_cell.angle_gamma   90.00
#
_symmetry.space_group_name_H-M   'P 1'
#
loop_
_entity.id
_entity.type
_entity.pdbx_description
1 polymer ?
#
loop_
_entity_poly.entity_id
_entity_poly.type
_entity_poly.pdbx_seq_one_letter_code
_entity_poly.pdbx_strand_id
1 'polypeptide(L)'
;MFVLSMHFSTIIYIIIFVLLIIIASINFVLHWKQRDRIYYLRFLLLSIVGLIYNFIEEIFPDSKSTIDRNTQYIISYTSGLLSAFYFLFYLYKEYHLKFIKRFDLLLVGSFSFLILICSFIIPLSITKSISIPRYLFLSIILIILLLNIFSILKNQFLKFKSSKEIFLKVHSIIGVIGFLSIISLPITILSSSGNQFIVQFCYTLGFFIISTDYFLYPYRKEEIKKTIPFEKLSVRETEVLKLLLEDPNLKYSEISQMLNISEKTLSTHLSNIYKKIEIKNKKEIHEISKIYKSTIIE
;
A
#
# COMPACT_ATOMS: atom_id res chain seq x y z
N MET A 1 -9.59 -38.47 -15.10
CA MET A 1 -8.76 -38.20 -13.90
C MET A 1 -8.94 -36.75 -13.52
N PHE A 2 -9.46 -36.47 -12.32
CA PHE A 2 -9.48 -35.14 -11.76
C PHE A 2 -8.07 -34.54 -11.84
N VAL A 3 -7.86 -33.56 -12.71
CA VAL A 3 -6.69 -32.67 -12.61
C VAL A 3 -7.16 -31.44 -11.84
N LEU A 4 -7.68 -31.71 -10.65
CA LEU A 4 -7.59 -30.78 -9.53
C LEU A 4 -6.20 -31.00 -8.94
N SER A 5 -5.16 -30.89 -9.75
CA SER A 5 -3.80 -30.72 -9.24
C SER A 5 -3.65 -29.25 -8.83
N MET A 6 -4.61 -28.73 -8.06
CA MET A 6 -4.35 -27.53 -7.30
C MET A 6 -3.14 -27.87 -6.47
N HIS A 7 -2.04 -27.17 -6.70
CA HIS A 7 -0.87 -27.37 -5.87
C HIS A 7 -1.34 -27.22 -4.42
N PHE A 8 -0.94 -28.15 -3.56
CA PHE A 8 -1.35 -28.15 -2.16
C PHE A 8 -1.11 -26.79 -1.48
N SER A 9 -0.09 -26.06 -1.95
CA SER A 9 0.19 -24.66 -1.60
C SER A 9 -0.94 -23.69 -1.90
N THR A 10 -1.60 -23.79 -3.06
CA THR A 10 -2.67 -22.87 -3.46
C THR A 10 -3.89 -23.03 -2.57
N ILE A 11 -4.23 -24.27 -2.22
CA ILE A 11 -5.30 -24.57 -1.25
C ILE A 11 -4.99 -23.90 0.10
N ILE A 12 -3.74 -24.03 0.57
CA ILE A 12 -3.29 -23.36 1.80
C ILE A 12 -3.44 -21.85 1.69
N TYR A 13 -3.02 -21.24 0.58
CA TYR A 13 -3.17 -19.79 0.39
C TYR A 13 -4.61 -19.35 0.42
N ILE A 14 -5.51 -20.05 -0.29
CA ILE A 14 -6.94 -19.75 -0.30
C ILE A 14 -7.51 -19.78 1.12
N ILE A 15 -7.18 -20.82 1.91
CA ILE A 15 -7.62 -20.93 3.31
C ILE A 15 -7.12 -19.73 4.12
N ILE A 16 -5.84 -19.36 4.01
CA ILE A 16 -5.26 -18.22 4.72
C ILE A 16 -5.94 -16.91 4.30
N PHE A 17 -6.17 -16.69 3.00
CA PHE A 17 -6.87 -15.50 2.51
C PHE A 17 -8.30 -15.41 3.04
N VAL A 18 -9.03 -16.52 3.04
CA VAL A 18 -10.39 -16.57 3.60
C VAL A 18 -10.38 -16.22 5.08
N LEU A 19 -9.45 -16.78 5.86
CA LEU A 19 -9.28 -16.42 7.28
C LEU A 19 -8.98 -14.94 7.47
N LEU A 20 -8.05 -14.38 6.68
CA LEU A 20 -7.71 -12.95 6.72
C LEU A 20 -8.90 -12.06 6.35
N ILE A 21 -9.69 -12.44 5.36
CA ILE A 21 -10.92 -11.72 4.96
C ILE A 21 -11.94 -11.75 6.10
N ILE A 22 -12.14 -12.89 6.76
CA ILE A 22 -13.05 -13.00 7.91
C ILE A 22 -12.58 -12.06 9.03
N ILE A 23 -11.30 -12.12 9.42
CA ILE A 23 -10.72 -11.27 10.47
C ILE A 23 -10.84 -9.79 10.09
N ALA A 24 -10.49 -9.44 8.85
CA ALA A 24 -10.57 -8.06 8.35
C ALA A 24 -12.01 -7.54 8.31
N SER A 25 -12.97 -8.39 7.96
CA SER A 25 -14.40 -8.06 7.96
C SER A 25 -14.90 -7.81 9.38
N ILE A 26 -14.55 -8.68 10.34
CA ILE A 26 -14.89 -8.49 11.76
C ILE A 26 -14.29 -7.18 12.26
N ASN A 27 -13.00 -6.93 12.03
CA ASN A 27 -12.35 -5.70 12.49
C ASN A 27 -12.93 -4.45 11.83
N PHE A 28 -13.28 -4.51 10.54
CA PHE A 28 -13.95 -3.42 9.84
C PHE A 28 -15.32 -3.09 10.46
N VAL A 29 -16.10 -4.11 10.81
CA VAL A 29 -17.40 -3.92 11.49
C VAL A 29 -17.21 -3.39 12.91
N LEU A 30 -16.29 -3.95 13.69
CA LEU A 30 -15.99 -3.49 15.06
C LEU A 30 -15.54 -2.02 15.09
N HIS A 31 -14.80 -1.58 14.07
CA HIS A 31 -14.30 -0.22 13.94
C HIS A 31 -15.15 0.64 13.00
N TRP A 32 -16.37 0.23 12.66
CA TRP A 32 -17.23 0.88 11.64
C TRP A 32 -17.44 2.38 11.87
N LYS A 33 -17.56 2.79 13.14
CA LYS A 33 -17.75 4.18 13.55
C LYS A 33 -16.44 4.95 13.74
N GLN A 34 -15.30 4.27 13.79
CA GLN A 34 -13.98 4.88 13.94
C GLN A 34 -13.42 5.24 12.56
N ARG A 35 -12.61 6.30 12.43
CA ARG A 35 -12.06 6.62 11.10
C ARG A 35 -11.00 5.64 10.62
N ASP A 36 -10.41 4.86 11.54
CA ASP A 36 -9.53 3.72 11.24
C ASP A 36 -10.22 2.66 10.36
N ARG A 37 -11.56 2.68 10.25
CA ARG A 37 -12.31 1.81 9.32
C ARG A 37 -11.75 1.83 7.91
N ILE A 38 -11.18 2.96 7.46
CA ILE A 38 -10.62 3.09 6.12
C ILE A 38 -9.37 2.20 5.96
N TYR A 39 -8.56 2.08 7.01
CA TYR A 39 -7.41 1.17 7.04
C TYR A 39 -7.88 -0.29 6.92
N TYR A 40 -8.83 -0.70 7.77
CA TYR A 40 -9.40 -2.04 7.75
C TYR A 40 -10.09 -2.36 6.41
N LEU A 41 -10.82 -1.41 5.84
CA LEU A 41 -11.44 -1.55 4.52
C LEU A 41 -10.38 -1.74 3.41
N ARG A 42 -9.31 -0.94 3.43
CA ARG A 42 -8.24 -1.04 2.44
C ARG A 42 -7.54 -2.40 2.49
N PHE A 43 -7.29 -2.91 3.70
CA PHE A 43 -6.71 -4.24 3.90
C PHE A 43 -7.69 -5.37 3.52
N LEU A 44 -8.98 -5.24 3.83
CA LEU A 44 -10.02 -6.18 3.42
C LEU A 44 -10.07 -6.29 1.88
N LEU A 45 -10.13 -5.15 1.19
CA LEU A 45 -10.09 -5.10 -0.27
C LEU A 45 -8.78 -5.69 -0.83
N LEU A 46 -7.64 -5.45 -0.18
CA LEU A 46 -6.35 -6.05 -0.59
C LEU A 46 -6.42 -7.58 -0.52
N SER A 47 -7.03 -8.10 0.55
CA SER A 47 -7.21 -9.54 0.78
C SER A 47 -8.17 -10.16 -0.23
N ILE A 48 -9.28 -9.50 -0.55
CA ILE A 48 -10.24 -9.95 -1.55
C ILE A 48 -9.60 -9.99 -2.94
N VAL A 49 -8.89 -8.94 -3.32
CA VAL A 49 -8.21 -8.87 -4.63
C VAL A 49 -7.10 -9.93 -4.72
N GLY A 50 -6.34 -10.14 -3.63
CA GLY A 50 -5.33 -11.21 -3.56
C GLY A 50 -5.92 -12.61 -3.67
N LEU A 51 -7.09 -12.86 -3.07
CA LEU A 51 -7.82 -14.13 -3.23
C LEU A 51 -8.28 -14.33 -4.68
N ILE A 52 -8.89 -13.31 -5.30
CA ILE A 52 -9.35 -13.36 -6.68
C ILE A 52 -8.18 -13.67 -7.62
N TYR A 53 -7.04 -13.01 -7.44
CA TYR A 53 -5.83 -13.27 -8.23
C TYR A 53 -5.36 -14.72 -8.09
N ASN A 54 -5.22 -15.23 -6.86
CA ASN A 54 -4.78 -16.60 -6.62
C ASN A 54 -5.75 -17.64 -7.22
N PHE A 55 -7.04 -17.36 -7.20
CA PHE A 55 -8.06 -18.23 -7.79
C PHE A 55 -8.02 -18.22 -9.33
N ILE A 56 -7.91 -17.03 -9.94
CA ILE A 56 -7.86 -16.88 -11.39
C ILE A 56 -6.60 -17.53 -11.98
N GLU A 57 -5.44 -17.30 -11.36
CA GLU A 57 -4.18 -17.91 -11.82
C GLU A 57 -4.26 -19.43 -11.75
N GLU A 58 -4.79 -20.00 -10.67
CA GLU A 58 -4.91 -21.46 -10.55
C GLU A 58 -5.87 -22.08 -11.58
N ILE A 59 -6.93 -21.36 -11.97
CA ILE A 59 -7.91 -21.86 -12.95
C ILE A 59 -7.42 -21.69 -14.38
N PHE A 60 -6.69 -20.61 -14.67
CA PHE A 60 -6.33 -20.25 -16.04
C PHE A 60 -4.81 -20.18 -16.27
N PRO A 61 -4.31 -20.82 -17.34
CA PRO A 61 -5.06 -21.39 -18.46
C PRO A 61 -5.44 -22.88 -18.30
N ASP A 62 -6.70 -23.23 -18.56
CA ASP A 62 -7.22 -24.60 -18.64
C ASP A 62 -7.55 -25.00 -20.09
N SER A 63 -6.97 -26.10 -20.55
CA SER A 63 -7.20 -26.66 -21.89
C SER A 63 -8.58 -27.31 -22.05
N LYS A 64 -9.28 -27.61 -20.95
CA LYS A 64 -10.60 -28.25 -20.96
C LYS A 64 -11.77 -27.27 -20.84
N SER A 65 -11.48 -26.01 -20.52
CA SER A 65 -12.50 -24.97 -20.42
C SER A 65 -13.09 -24.63 -21.79
N THR A 66 -14.37 -24.24 -21.80
CA THR A 66 -15.08 -23.77 -23.01
C THR A 66 -14.60 -22.40 -23.48
N ILE A 67 -13.85 -21.67 -22.65
CA ILE A 67 -13.31 -20.34 -22.96
C ILE A 67 -12.05 -20.53 -23.81
N ASP A 68 -11.91 -19.77 -24.89
CA ASP A 68 -10.72 -19.85 -25.73
C ASP A 68 -9.46 -19.42 -24.97
N ARG A 69 -8.32 -20.00 -25.34
CA ARG A 69 -7.06 -19.83 -24.62
C ARG A 69 -6.57 -18.37 -24.60
N ASN A 70 -6.88 -17.57 -25.62
CA ASN A 70 -6.48 -16.17 -25.67
C ASN A 70 -7.27 -15.35 -24.64
N THR A 71 -8.59 -15.56 -24.56
CA THR A 71 -9.45 -14.93 -23.56
C THR A 71 -9.01 -15.30 -22.15
N GLN A 72 -8.66 -16.55 -21.89
CA GLN A 72 -8.13 -16.97 -20.58
C GLN A 72 -6.85 -16.20 -20.21
N TYR A 73 -5.91 -16.03 -21.16
CA TYR A 73 -4.72 -15.22 -20.92
C TYR A 73 -5.03 -13.74 -20.66
N ILE A 74 -5.99 -13.17 -21.38
CA ILE A 74 -6.43 -11.79 -21.12
C ILE A 74 -6.98 -11.67 -19.69
N ILE A 75 -7.78 -12.63 -19.24
CA ILE A 75 -8.34 -12.66 -17.88
C ILE A 75 -7.22 -12.76 -16.84
N SER A 76 -6.28 -13.71 -16.97
CA SER A 76 -5.17 -13.88 -16.03
C SER A 76 -4.34 -12.60 -15.89
N TYR A 77 -3.86 -12.04 -17.02
CA TYR A 77 -3.01 -10.84 -16.99
C TYR A 77 -3.75 -9.59 -16.53
N THR A 78 -5.04 -9.46 -16.85
CA THR A 78 -5.88 -8.36 -16.32
C THR A 78 -6.04 -8.48 -14.82
N SER A 79 -6.29 -9.68 -14.30
CA SER A 79 -6.41 -9.93 -12.86
C SER A 79 -5.10 -9.66 -12.11
N GLY A 80 -3.95 -10.09 -12.67
CA GLY A 80 -2.64 -9.82 -12.12
C GLY A 80 -2.31 -8.33 -12.09
N LEU A 81 -2.67 -7.59 -13.15
CA LEU A 81 -2.50 -6.14 -13.18
C LEU A 81 -3.36 -5.43 -12.12
N LEU A 82 -4.65 -5.79 -12.03
CA LEU A 82 -5.55 -5.25 -11.02
C LEU A 82 -5.04 -5.51 -9.60
N SER A 83 -4.55 -6.73 -9.35
CA SER A 83 -4.00 -7.12 -8.05
C SER A 83 -2.72 -6.37 -7.72
N ALA A 84 -1.78 -6.28 -8.66
CA ALA A 84 -0.56 -5.50 -8.49
C ALA A 84 -0.84 -4.00 -8.30
N PHE A 85 -1.80 -3.44 -9.04
CA PHE A 85 -2.17 -2.03 -8.93
C PHE A 85 -2.81 -1.72 -7.57
N TYR A 86 -3.76 -2.53 -7.12
CA TYR A 86 -4.39 -2.32 -5.81
C TYR A 86 -3.39 -2.53 -4.66
N PHE A 87 -2.48 -3.49 -4.79
CA PHE A 87 -1.37 -3.68 -3.86
C PHE A 87 -0.48 -2.43 -3.83
N LEU A 88 -0.07 -1.90 -4.99
CA LEU A 88 0.72 -0.67 -5.06
C LEU A 88 -0.02 0.53 -4.44
N PHE A 89 -1.33 0.64 -4.67
CA PHE A 89 -2.20 1.64 -4.07
C PHE A 89 -2.22 1.53 -2.54
N TYR A 90 -2.36 0.32 -2.01
CA TYR A 90 -2.31 0.05 -0.57
C TYR A 90 -0.97 0.50 0.01
N LEU A 91 0.15 0.13 -0.62
CA LEU A 91 1.47 0.56 -0.17
C LEU A 91 1.67 2.08 -0.23
N TYR A 92 1.18 2.72 -1.29
CA TYR A 92 1.24 4.18 -1.42
C TYR A 92 0.46 4.88 -0.30
N LYS A 93 -0.73 4.38 0.05
CA LYS A 93 -1.58 4.99 1.08
C LYS A 93 -1.10 4.69 2.50
N GLU A 94 -0.82 3.43 2.82
CA GLU A 94 -0.52 3.01 4.20
C GLU A 94 0.96 3.14 4.57
N TYR A 95 1.87 2.86 3.64
CA TYR A 95 3.32 2.95 3.89
C TYR A 95 3.92 4.27 3.43
N HIS A 96 3.11 5.16 2.84
CA HIS A 96 3.53 6.45 2.30
C HIS A 96 4.81 6.35 1.46
N LEU A 97 4.80 5.43 0.49
CA LEU A 97 5.90 5.29 -0.48
C LEU A 97 6.03 6.57 -1.32
N LYS A 98 7.23 7.14 -1.36
CA LYS A 98 7.58 8.27 -2.23
C LYS A 98 8.19 7.73 -3.52
N PHE A 99 7.54 8.02 -4.64
CA PHE A 99 7.99 7.70 -5.99
C PHE A 99 8.84 8.86 -6.54
N ILE A 100 9.62 8.62 -7.61
CA ILE A 100 10.55 9.63 -8.18
C ILE A 100 9.82 10.93 -8.53
N LYS A 101 8.68 10.82 -9.20
CA LYS A 101 7.78 11.94 -9.46
C LYS A 101 6.49 11.70 -8.70
N ARG A 102 5.86 12.80 -8.28
CA ARG A 102 4.49 12.75 -7.77
C ARG A 102 3.58 12.46 -8.95
N PHE A 103 2.93 11.31 -8.93
CA PHE A 103 1.93 10.97 -9.91
C PHE A 103 0.57 10.84 -9.22
N ASP A 104 -0.47 11.18 -9.96
CA ASP A 104 -1.82 10.79 -9.61
C ASP A 104 -1.97 9.29 -9.82
N LEU A 105 -2.47 8.58 -8.81
CA LEU A 105 -2.70 7.13 -8.86
C LEU A 105 -3.67 6.77 -9.99
N LEU A 106 -4.65 7.62 -10.29
CA LEU A 106 -5.61 7.38 -11.36
C LEU A 106 -4.94 7.40 -12.74
N LEU A 107 -4.01 8.33 -12.95
CA LEU A 107 -3.20 8.40 -14.17
C LEU A 107 -2.30 7.18 -14.32
N VAL A 108 -1.65 6.75 -13.24
CA VAL A 108 -0.81 5.54 -13.24
C VAL A 108 -1.63 4.32 -13.62
N GLY A 109 -2.79 4.13 -12.99
CA GLY A 109 -3.69 3.00 -13.31
C GLY A 109 -4.15 3.03 -14.77
N SER A 110 -4.60 4.20 -15.24
CA SER A 110 -5.04 4.38 -16.64
C SER A 110 -3.92 4.06 -17.63
N PHE A 111 -2.70 4.52 -17.35
CA PHE A 111 -1.54 4.27 -18.19
C PHE A 111 -1.14 2.78 -18.17
N SER A 112 -1.18 2.12 -17.01
CA SER A 112 -0.94 0.69 -16.91
C SER A 112 -1.97 -0.15 -17.68
N PHE A 113 -3.24 0.24 -17.67
CA PHE A 113 -4.28 -0.38 -18.49
C PHE A 113 -4.05 -0.16 -19.99
N LEU A 114 -3.63 1.03 -20.38
CA LEU A 114 -3.26 1.33 -21.75
C LEU A 114 -2.07 0.46 -22.21
N ILE A 115 -1.06 0.28 -21.36
CA ILE A 115 0.07 -0.64 -21.62
C ILE A 115 -0.43 -2.08 -21.79
N LEU A 116 -1.38 -2.55 -20.96
CA LEU A 116 -1.98 -3.88 -21.13
C LEU A 116 -2.67 -4.02 -22.50
N ILE A 117 -3.46 -3.03 -22.91
CA ILE A 117 -4.17 -3.08 -24.18
C ILE A 117 -3.17 -3.08 -25.35
N CYS A 118 -2.25 -2.11 -25.37
CA CYS A 118 -1.33 -1.89 -26.47
C CYS A 118 -0.23 -2.94 -26.58
N SER A 119 0.30 -3.43 -25.45
CA SER A 119 1.47 -4.31 -25.43
C SER A 119 1.12 -5.77 -25.16
N PHE A 120 -0.08 -6.07 -24.66
CA PHE A 120 -0.54 -7.45 -24.44
C PHE A 120 -1.72 -7.83 -25.33
N ILE A 121 -2.87 -7.18 -25.19
CA ILE A 121 -4.14 -7.62 -25.81
C ILE A 121 -4.08 -7.53 -27.34
N ILE A 122 -3.64 -6.39 -27.89
CA ILE A 122 -3.54 -6.20 -29.35
C ILE A 122 -2.51 -7.19 -29.94
N PRO A 123 -1.26 -7.27 -29.45
CA PRO A 123 -0.30 -8.25 -29.94
C PRO A 123 -0.80 -9.69 -29.83
N LEU A 124 -1.42 -10.08 -28.71
CA LEU A 124 -1.96 -11.43 -28.53
C LEU A 124 -3.04 -11.77 -29.54
N SER A 125 -3.91 -10.81 -29.86
CA SER A 125 -5.00 -10.98 -30.83
C SER A 125 -4.46 -11.20 -32.25
N ILE A 126 -3.33 -10.57 -32.60
CA ILE A 126 -2.69 -10.68 -33.91
C ILE A 126 -1.85 -11.95 -34.01
N THR A 127 -0.96 -12.19 -33.04
CA THR A 127 0.03 -13.28 -33.09
C THR A 127 -0.56 -14.63 -32.69
N LYS A 128 -1.70 -14.65 -32.00
CA LYS A 128 -2.32 -15.84 -31.37
C LYS A 128 -1.33 -16.67 -30.53
N SER A 129 -0.27 -16.02 -30.04
CA SER A 129 0.79 -16.64 -29.25
C SER A 129 1.16 -15.73 -28.09
N ILE A 130 1.32 -16.31 -26.91
CA ILE A 130 1.57 -15.56 -25.67
C ILE A 130 3.02 -15.06 -25.53
N SER A 131 3.96 -15.63 -26.27
CA SER A 131 5.39 -15.37 -26.08
C SER A 131 5.72 -13.87 -26.17
N ILE A 132 5.52 -13.27 -27.35
CA ILE A 132 5.85 -11.87 -27.60
C ILE A 132 5.04 -10.90 -26.72
N PRO A 133 3.70 -10.99 -26.63
CA PRO A 133 2.90 -10.08 -25.80
C PRO A 133 3.31 -10.09 -24.32
N ARG A 134 3.61 -11.27 -23.77
CA ARG A 134 4.08 -11.43 -22.39
C ARG A 134 5.37 -10.65 -22.13
N TYR A 135 6.38 -10.83 -22.98
CA TYR A 135 7.67 -10.14 -22.82
C TYR A 135 7.50 -8.63 -22.94
N LEU A 136 6.78 -8.16 -23.96
CA LEU A 136 6.56 -6.72 -24.17
C LEU A 136 5.87 -6.07 -22.97
N PHE A 137 4.73 -6.63 -22.54
CA PHE A 137 3.95 -6.07 -21.43
C PHE A 137 4.74 -6.06 -20.12
N LEU A 138 5.29 -7.21 -19.71
CA LEU A 138 5.94 -7.33 -18.41
C LEU A 138 7.27 -6.58 -18.34
N SER A 139 8.03 -6.50 -19.43
CA SER A 139 9.28 -5.73 -19.44
C SER A 139 9.02 -4.24 -19.26
N ILE A 140 7.98 -3.67 -19.89
CA ILE A 140 7.62 -2.26 -19.70
C ILE A 140 7.21 -2.00 -18.24
N ILE A 141 6.35 -2.84 -17.67
CA ILE A 141 5.93 -2.71 -16.26
C ILE A 141 7.12 -2.86 -15.31
N LEU A 142 8.00 -3.84 -15.55
CA LEU A 142 9.18 -4.07 -14.74
C LEU A 142 10.12 -2.86 -14.75
N ILE A 143 10.40 -2.26 -15.91
CA ILE A 143 11.24 -1.06 -16.01
C ILE A 143 10.65 0.08 -15.18
N ILE A 144 9.34 0.33 -15.26
CA ILE A 144 8.66 1.38 -14.48
C ILE A 144 8.84 1.14 -12.97
N LEU A 145 8.67 -0.10 -12.51
CA LEU A 145 8.84 -0.45 -11.09
C LEU A 145 10.30 -0.33 -10.64
N LEU A 146 11.26 -0.82 -11.44
CA LEU A 146 12.69 -0.76 -11.15
C LEU A 146 13.20 0.67 -11.07
N LEU A 147 12.74 1.57 -11.93
CA LEU A 147 13.10 2.99 -11.84
C LEU A 147 12.76 3.57 -10.47
N ASN A 148 11.67 3.14 -9.84
CA ASN A 148 11.22 3.67 -8.55
C ASN A 148 11.88 3.01 -7.33
N ILE A 149 12.64 1.93 -7.50
CA ILE A 149 13.21 1.15 -6.39
C ILE A 149 14.11 2.00 -5.48
N PHE A 150 14.99 2.82 -6.07
CA PHE A 150 15.93 3.63 -5.31
C PHE A 150 15.21 4.72 -4.50
N SER A 151 14.18 5.34 -5.07
CA SER A 151 13.37 6.36 -4.38
C SER A 151 12.65 5.77 -3.17
N ILE A 152 12.06 4.58 -3.36
CA ILE A 152 11.34 3.87 -2.31
C ILE A 152 12.28 3.40 -1.20
N LEU A 153 13.41 2.78 -1.56
CA LEU A 153 14.43 2.35 -0.61
C LEU A 153 14.95 3.53 0.21
N LYS A 154 15.31 4.65 -0.45
CA LYS A 154 15.77 5.87 0.24
C LYS A 154 14.70 6.41 1.19
N ASN A 155 13.45 6.50 0.75
CA ASN A 155 12.35 7.01 1.56
C ASN A 155 12.11 6.14 2.80
N GLN A 156 12.06 4.81 2.64
CA GLN A 156 11.83 3.91 3.76
C GLN A 156 13.04 3.80 4.68
N PHE A 157 14.26 3.85 4.15
CA PHE A 157 15.48 3.88 4.95
C PHE A 157 15.57 5.13 5.82
N LEU A 158 15.14 6.29 5.30
CA LEU A 158 15.06 7.52 6.09
C LEU A 158 14.06 7.39 7.25
N LYS A 159 12.86 6.83 6.99
CA LYS A 159 11.86 6.57 8.05
C LYS A 159 12.35 5.57 9.10
N PHE A 160 13.04 4.53 8.66
CA PHE A 160 13.66 3.55 9.55
C PHE A 160 14.70 4.21 10.45
N LYS A 161 15.58 5.05 9.90
CA LYS A 161 16.64 5.74 10.65
C LYS A 161 16.08 6.80 11.61
N SER A 162 15.00 7.50 11.22
CA SER A 162 14.37 8.52 12.06
C SER A 162 13.52 7.96 13.19
N SER A 163 12.98 6.75 13.03
CA SER A 163 12.11 6.13 14.03
C SER A 163 12.94 5.59 15.19
N LYS A 164 12.55 5.90 16.43
CA LYS A 164 13.13 5.27 17.63
C LYS A 164 12.44 3.95 17.96
N GLU A 165 11.13 3.94 17.77
CA GLU A 165 10.23 2.84 18.11
C GLU A 165 10.32 1.65 17.15
N ILE A 166 10.01 0.44 17.64
CA ILE A 166 10.32 -0.82 16.95
C ILE A 166 9.29 -1.15 15.88
N PHE A 167 7.99 -0.99 16.15
CA PHE A 167 6.92 -1.27 15.19
C PHE A 167 6.93 -0.29 14.02
N LEU A 168 7.35 0.96 14.23
CA LEU A 168 7.58 1.93 13.14
C LEU A 168 8.75 1.55 12.22
N LYS A 169 9.83 1.00 12.80
CA LYS A 169 10.95 0.45 12.01
C LYS A 169 10.52 -0.77 11.21
N VAL A 170 9.82 -1.71 11.85
CA VAL A 170 9.27 -2.90 11.20
C VAL A 170 8.33 -2.51 10.06
N HIS A 171 7.43 -1.57 10.28
CA HIS A 171 6.54 -1.04 9.24
C HIS A 171 7.31 -0.48 8.04
N SER A 172 8.42 0.24 8.26
CA SER A 172 9.25 0.76 7.18
C SER A 172 9.92 -0.36 6.36
N ILE A 173 10.39 -1.43 7.03
CA ILE A 173 10.97 -2.61 6.37
C ILE A 173 9.92 -3.37 5.57
N ILE A 174 8.75 -3.61 6.16
CA ILE A 174 7.63 -4.31 5.50
C ILE A 174 7.17 -3.54 4.26
N GLY A 175 7.19 -2.20 4.29
CA GLY A 175 6.91 -1.39 3.10
C GLY A 175 7.89 -1.62 1.95
N VAL A 176 9.17 -1.86 2.24
CA VAL A 176 10.17 -2.23 1.22
C VAL A 176 9.92 -3.63 0.70
N ILE A 177 9.73 -4.61 1.59
CA ILE A 177 9.47 -6.00 1.22
C ILE A 177 8.21 -6.09 0.35
N GLY A 178 7.14 -5.42 0.75
CA GLY A 178 5.89 -5.35 -0.02
C GLY A 178 6.10 -4.82 -1.44
N PHE A 179 6.91 -3.78 -1.60
CA PHE A 179 7.23 -3.25 -2.93
C PHE A 179 8.08 -4.23 -3.76
N LEU A 180 9.06 -4.90 -3.13
CA LEU A 180 9.84 -5.96 -3.78
C LEU A 180 8.97 -7.14 -4.22
N SER A 181 7.92 -7.47 -3.48
CA SER A 181 6.95 -8.50 -3.85
C SER A 181 6.07 -8.12 -5.05
N ILE A 182 5.83 -6.83 -5.29
CA ILE A 182 5.19 -6.39 -6.53
C ILE A 182 6.17 -6.52 -7.70
N ILE A 183 7.44 -6.16 -7.50
CA ILE A 183 8.50 -6.32 -8.51
C ILE A 183 8.73 -7.80 -8.85
N SER A 184 8.61 -8.70 -7.87
CA SER A 184 8.86 -10.13 -8.08
C SER A 184 7.88 -10.75 -9.08
N LEU A 185 6.66 -10.22 -9.22
CA LEU A 185 5.64 -10.77 -10.13
C LEU A 185 6.10 -10.73 -11.61
N PRO A 186 6.42 -9.58 -12.23
CA PRO A 186 6.95 -9.58 -13.58
C PRO A 186 8.32 -10.29 -13.71
N ILE A 187 9.20 -10.21 -12.70
CA ILE A 187 10.50 -10.91 -12.74
C ILE A 187 10.29 -12.43 -12.82
N THR A 188 9.50 -12.97 -11.91
CA THR A 188 9.27 -14.42 -11.83
C THR A 188 8.57 -14.91 -13.09
N ILE A 189 7.57 -14.21 -13.63
CA ILE A 189 6.90 -14.64 -14.88
C ILE A 189 7.86 -14.62 -16.08
N LEU A 190 8.75 -13.62 -16.17
CA LEU A 190 9.73 -13.52 -17.25
C LEU A 190 10.84 -14.58 -17.15
N SER A 191 11.33 -14.85 -15.93
CA SER A 191 12.47 -15.75 -15.70
C SER A 191 12.09 -17.21 -15.56
N SER A 192 10.94 -17.53 -14.98
CA SER A 192 10.58 -18.91 -14.58
C SER A 192 9.93 -19.75 -15.68
N SER A 193 9.94 -19.28 -16.94
CA SER A 193 9.40 -19.97 -18.12
C SER A 193 7.97 -20.52 -17.99
N GLY A 194 7.18 -20.04 -17.02
CA GLY A 194 5.82 -20.51 -16.73
C GLY A 194 5.68 -21.41 -15.51
N ASN A 195 6.69 -21.49 -14.62
CA ASN A 195 6.52 -22.14 -13.32
C ASN A 195 5.62 -21.30 -12.40
N GLN A 196 4.32 -21.55 -12.53
CA GLN A 196 3.26 -20.85 -11.83
C GLN A 196 3.41 -20.91 -10.31
N PHE A 197 3.91 -22.02 -9.77
CA PHE A 197 4.16 -22.16 -8.34
C PHE A 197 5.13 -21.09 -7.81
N ILE A 198 6.24 -20.83 -8.51
CA ILE A 198 7.23 -19.83 -8.09
C ILE A 198 6.61 -18.42 -8.13
N VAL A 199 5.89 -18.10 -9.20
CA VAL A 199 5.21 -16.80 -9.36
C VAL A 199 4.24 -16.55 -8.22
N GLN A 200 3.38 -17.53 -7.94
CA GLN A 200 2.36 -17.44 -6.91
C GLN A 200 2.96 -17.40 -5.50
N PHE A 201 4.00 -18.20 -5.23
CA PHE A 201 4.72 -18.20 -3.97
C PHE A 201 5.35 -16.84 -3.67
N CYS A 202 6.13 -16.29 -4.60
CA CYS A 202 6.83 -15.02 -4.40
C CYS A 202 5.88 -13.84 -4.17
N TYR A 203 4.78 -13.79 -4.91
CA TYR A 203 3.77 -12.73 -4.74
C TYR A 203 3.01 -12.88 -3.42
N THR A 204 2.50 -14.08 -3.13
CA THR A 204 1.65 -14.36 -1.97
C THR A 204 2.42 -14.25 -0.65
N LEU A 205 3.69 -14.65 -0.63
CA LEU A 205 4.57 -14.48 0.52
C LEU A 205 4.71 -12.99 0.88
N GLY A 206 4.86 -12.12 -0.12
CA GLY A 206 4.87 -10.68 0.08
C GLY A 206 3.61 -10.12 0.73
N PHE A 207 2.46 -10.58 0.25
CA PHE A 207 1.18 -10.22 0.83
C PHE A 207 1.06 -10.71 2.29
N PHE A 208 1.53 -11.91 2.62
CA PHE A 208 1.52 -12.41 4.00
C PHE A 208 2.45 -11.63 4.92
N ILE A 209 3.62 -11.18 4.44
CA ILE A 209 4.48 -10.28 5.21
C ILE A 209 3.74 -8.98 5.54
N ILE A 210 2.99 -8.40 4.61
CA ILE A 210 2.16 -7.22 4.89
C ILE A 210 1.02 -7.53 5.85
N SER A 211 0.45 -8.72 5.76
CA SER A 211 -0.60 -9.17 6.68
C SER A 211 -0.08 -9.24 8.12
N THR A 212 1.21 -9.49 8.35
CA THR A 212 1.78 -9.39 9.70
C THR A 212 1.72 -7.94 10.24
N ASP A 213 2.00 -6.94 9.40
CA ASP A 213 1.92 -5.52 9.80
C ASP A 213 0.49 -5.04 10.09
N TYR A 214 -0.51 -5.72 9.52
CA TYR A 214 -1.91 -5.53 9.87
C TYR A 214 -2.20 -5.92 11.32
N PHE A 215 -1.69 -7.06 11.77
CA PHE A 215 -1.81 -7.46 13.18
C PHE A 215 -0.98 -6.59 14.12
N LEU A 216 0.10 -6.00 13.63
CA LEU A 216 0.93 -5.05 14.40
C LEU A 216 0.35 -3.64 14.45
N TYR A 217 -0.74 -3.35 13.73
CA TYR A 217 -1.33 -2.00 13.66
C TYR A 217 -1.67 -1.39 15.03
N PRO A 218 -2.29 -2.11 15.99
CA PRO A 218 -2.60 -1.54 17.30
C PRO A 218 -1.35 -1.06 18.05
N TYR A 219 -0.28 -1.85 18.04
CA TYR A 219 0.98 -1.49 18.69
C TYR A 219 1.70 -0.34 17.98
N ARG A 220 1.67 -0.33 16.64
CA ARG A 220 2.17 0.80 15.83
C ARG A 220 1.42 2.09 16.17
N LYS A 221 0.10 2.01 16.36
CA LYS A 221 -0.74 3.13 16.75
C LYS A 221 -0.31 3.70 18.11
N GLU A 222 0.04 2.84 19.06
CA GLU A 222 0.56 3.27 20.38
C GLU A 222 1.94 3.92 20.28
N GLU A 223 2.86 3.35 19.50
CA GLU A 223 4.17 3.97 19.27
C GLU A 223 4.08 5.33 18.61
N ILE A 224 3.19 5.49 17.63
CA ILE A 224 2.95 6.80 17.00
C ILE A 224 2.49 7.82 18.03
N LYS A 225 1.60 7.44 18.97
CA LYS A 225 1.19 8.34 20.06
C LYS A 225 2.38 8.78 20.92
N LYS A 226 3.36 7.91 21.17
CA LYS A 226 4.59 8.24 21.90
C LYS A 226 5.53 9.16 21.11
N THR A 227 5.55 9.06 19.78
CA THR A 227 6.42 9.91 18.94
C THR A 227 6.06 11.38 18.95
N ILE A 228 4.82 11.74 19.30
CA ILE A 228 4.43 13.14 19.50
C ILE A 228 4.57 13.44 20.99
N PRO A 229 5.61 14.20 21.41
CA PRO A 229 5.88 14.43 22.82
C PRO A 229 4.93 15.49 23.38
N PHE A 230 3.63 15.21 23.39
CA PHE A 230 2.61 16.08 23.97
C PHE A 230 2.93 16.43 25.43
N GLU A 231 3.59 15.52 26.15
CA GLU A 231 4.07 15.71 27.52
C GLU A 231 5.07 16.87 27.67
N LYS A 232 5.80 17.23 26.61
CA LYS A 232 6.73 18.38 26.62
C LYS A 232 6.03 19.72 26.40
N LEU A 233 4.77 19.71 25.99
CA LEU A 233 4.00 20.88 25.63
C LEU A 233 3.15 21.36 26.80
N SER A 234 3.00 22.67 26.93
CA SER A 234 1.97 23.22 27.81
C SER A 234 0.57 22.89 27.28
N VAL A 235 -0.44 23.05 28.12
CA VAL A 235 -1.85 22.81 27.74
C VAL A 235 -2.23 23.61 26.49
N ARG A 236 -1.86 24.89 26.41
CA ARG A 236 -2.16 25.74 25.25
C ARG A 236 -1.36 25.38 24.00
N GLU A 237 -0.09 25.01 24.16
CA GLU A 237 0.71 24.52 23.03
C GLU A 237 0.17 23.19 22.48
N THR A 238 -0.37 22.34 23.37
CA THR A 238 -1.02 21.08 22.99
C THR A 238 -2.29 21.34 22.19
N GLU A 239 -3.14 22.27 22.61
CA GLU A 239 -4.34 22.67 21.86
C GLU A 239 -3.99 23.21 20.46
N VAL A 240 -3.02 24.12 20.38
CA VAL A 240 -2.52 24.66 19.10
C VAL A 240 -2.01 23.53 18.20
N LEU A 241 -1.19 22.62 18.75
CA LEU A 241 -0.65 21.51 17.98
C LEU A 241 -1.75 20.55 17.53
N LYS A 242 -2.74 20.23 18.37
CA LYS A 242 -3.87 19.38 17.99
C LYS A 242 -4.64 19.96 16.81
N LEU A 243 -5.03 21.23 16.86
CA LEU A 243 -5.73 21.89 15.74
C LEU A 243 -4.91 21.85 14.44
N LEU A 244 -3.59 22.07 14.53
CA LEU A 244 -2.69 21.98 13.38
C LEU A 244 -2.50 20.55 12.87
N LEU A 245 -2.58 19.56 13.74
CA LEU A 245 -2.50 18.16 13.36
C LEU A 245 -3.84 17.66 12.77
N GLU A 246 -4.97 18.19 13.23
CA GLU A 246 -6.33 17.90 12.73
C GLU A 246 -6.64 18.58 11.41
N ASP A 247 -6.19 19.81 11.20
CA ASP A 247 -6.21 20.46 9.90
C ASP A 247 -4.96 21.33 9.68
N PRO A 248 -3.93 20.77 9.05
CA PRO A 248 -2.68 21.48 8.83
C PRO A 248 -2.79 22.58 7.75
N ASN A 249 -3.93 22.69 7.06
CA ASN A 249 -4.21 23.76 6.10
C ASN A 249 -4.85 24.99 6.73
N LEU A 250 -5.27 24.92 8.00
CA LEU A 250 -5.82 26.08 8.71
C LEU A 250 -4.89 27.29 8.63
N LYS A 251 -5.50 28.44 8.40
CA LYS A 251 -4.82 29.73 8.46
C LYS A 251 -4.58 30.08 9.93
N TYR A 252 -3.48 30.80 10.18
CA TYR A 252 -3.17 31.23 11.55
C TYR A 252 -4.25 32.14 12.13
N SER A 253 -4.89 32.95 11.29
CA SER A 253 -6.06 33.77 11.66
C SER A 253 -7.23 32.93 12.20
N GLU A 254 -7.51 31.78 11.57
CA GLU A 254 -8.61 30.88 11.95
C GLU A 254 -8.30 30.20 13.29
N ILE A 255 -7.07 29.71 13.46
CA ILE A 255 -6.62 29.09 14.73
C ILE A 255 -6.66 30.10 15.87
N SER A 256 -6.20 31.33 15.62
CA SER A 256 -6.25 32.42 16.60
C SER A 256 -7.68 32.74 17.04
N GLN A 257 -8.64 32.75 16.11
CA GLN A 257 -10.06 32.92 16.44
C GLN A 257 -10.62 31.75 17.25
N MET A 258 -10.35 30.51 16.82
CA MET A 258 -10.83 29.30 17.52
C MET A 258 -10.32 29.20 18.96
N LEU A 259 -9.08 29.62 19.20
CA LEU A 259 -8.45 29.60 20.53
C LEU A 259 -8.63 30.90 21.32
N ASN A 260 -9.28 31.91 20.73
CA ASN A 260 -9.46 33.25 21.30
C ASN A 260 -8.14 33.90 21.76
N ILE A 261 -7.11 33.87 20.91
CA ILE A 261 -5.78 34.45 21.15
C ILE A 261 -5.31 35.31 19.96
N SER A 262 -4.44 36.28 20.20
CA SER A 262 -3.86 37.08 19.12
C SER A 262 -2.94 36.25 18.20
N GLU A 263 -2.81 36.62 16.93
CA GLU A 263 -1.87 35.95 16.00
C GLU A 263 -0.42 36.03 16.48
N LYS A 264 -0.05 37.10 17.18
CA LYS A 264 1.27 37.26 17.79
C LYS A 264 1.49 36.22 18.90
N THR A 265 0.47 35.98 19.72
CA THR A 265 0.47 34.94 20.75
C THR A 265 0.56 33.55 20.13
N LEU A 266 -0.21 33.28 19.07
CA LEU A 266 -0.15 32.02 18.32
C LEU A 266 1.24 31.79 17.71
N SER A 267 1.85 32.81 17.12
CA SER A 267 3.22 32.74 16.58
C SER A 267 4.24 32.37 17.67
N THR A 268 4.05 32.89 18.88
CA THR A 268 4.89 32.56 20.03
C THR A 268 4.72 31.09 20.45
N HIS A 269 3.47 30.61 20.54
CA HIS A 269 3.20 29.19 20.80
C HIS A 269 3.79 28.29 19.72
N LEU A 270 3.63 28.63 18.44
CA LEU A 270 4.22 27.89 17.32
C LEU A 270 5.74 27.81 17.41
N SER A 271 6.42 28.92 17.70
CA SER A 271 7.87 28.95 17.88
C SER A 271 8.32 28.05 19.04
N ASN A 272 7.59 28.07 20.15
CA ASN A 272 7.89 27.22 21.30
C ASN A 272 7.62 25.75 21.02
N ILE A 273 6.51 25.43 20.34
CA ILE A 273 6.19 24.08 19.87
C ILE A 273 7.34 23.58 19.00
N TYR A 274 7.72 24.34 17.96
CA TYR A 274 8.82 24.01 17.05
C TYR A 274 10.12 23.70 17.78
N LYS A 275 10.47 24.51 18.79
CA LYS A 275 11.65 24.25 19.63
C LYS A 275 11.51 22.99 20.49
N LYS A 276 10.37 22.80 21.16
CA LYS A 276 10.15 21.70 22.13
C LYS A 276 10.01 20.33 21.46
N ILE A 277 9.47 20.29 20.25
CA ILE A 277 9.29 19.06 19.47
C ILE A 277 10.33 18.91 18.35
N GLU A 278 11.33 19.80 18.33
CA GLU A 278 12.49 19.77 17.42
C GLU A 278 12.12 19.78 15.92
N ILE A 279 11.03 20.45 15.56
CA ILE A 279 10.63 20.63 14.15
C ILE A 279 10.96 22.02 13.65
N LYS A 280 11.22 22.13 12.35
CA LYS A 280 11.74 23.37 11.75
C LYS A 280 10.67 24.19 11.04
N ASN A 281 9.55 23.58 10.63
CA ASN A 281 8.59 24.25 9.75
C ASN A 281 7.18 23.62 9.75
N LYS A 282 6.22 24.36 9.21
CA LYS A 282 4.82 23.92 9.01
C LYS A 282 4.69 22.68 8.11
N LYS A 283 5.68 22.40 7.25
CA LYS A 283 5.67 21.21 6.38
C LYS A 283 5.93 19.94 7.19
N GLU A 284 6.77 19.99 8.22
CA GLU A 284 6.95 18.91 9.18
C GLU A 284 5.71 18.70 10.04
N ILE A 285 5.01 19.77 10.46
CA ILE A 285 3.66 19.64 11.04
C ILE A 285 2.73 18.90 10.08
N HIS A 286 2.81 19.16 8.77
CA HIS A 286 1.98 18.49 7.79
C HIS A 286 2.30 16.98 7.66
N GLU A 287 3.57 16.59 7.85
CA GLU A 287 3.98 15.18 7.88
C GLU A 287 3.58 14.51 9.21
N ILE A 288 3.77 15.18 10.35
CA ILE A 288 3.27 14.72 11.66
C ILE A 288 1.76 14.67 11.66
N SER A 289 1.07 15.61 11.01
CA SER A 289 -0.39 15.63 10.85
C SER A 289 -0.85 14.41 10.05
N LYS A 290 -0.16 14.02 8.99
CA LYS A 290 -0.48 12.77 8.27
C LYS A 290 -0.35 11.55 9.17
N ILE A 291 0.70 11.50 9.99
CA ILE A 291 0.96 10.44 10.96
C ILE A 291 -0.06 10.48 12.12
N TYR A 292 -0.46 11.67 12.57
CA TYR A 292 -1.45 11.88 13.62
C TYR A 292 -2.85 11.52 13.13
N LYS A 293 -3.21 11.96 11.92
CA LYS A 293 -4.44 11.59 11.23
C LYS A 293 -4.46 10.12 10.80
N SER A 294 -3.35 9.41 10.68
CA SER A 294 -3.43 7.94 10.52
C SER A 294 -3.71 7.21 11.84
N THR A 295 -3.78 7.94 12.96
CA THR A 295 -3.69 7.37 14.32
C THR A 295 -4.80 7.84 15.26
N ILE A 296 -5.37 9.04 15.09
CA ILE A 296 -6.29 9.64 16.08
C ILE A 296 -7.68 9.93 15.55
N ILE A 297 -7.98 9.82 14.27
CA ILE A 297 -9.17 10.52 13.78
C ILE A 297 -10.47 10.09 14.49
N GLU A 298 -10.97 11.01 15.31
CA GLU A 298 -12.23 10.97 16.07
C GLU A 298 -13.42 10.73 15.17
#